data_AF-A0AAU3JNM6-F1
#
_entry.id   AF-A0AAU3JNM6-F1
#
_cell.length_a   1.000
_cell.length_b   1.000
_cell.length_c   1.000
_cell.angle_alpha   90.00
_cell.angle_beta   90.00
_cell.angle_gamma   90.00
#
_symmetry.space_group_name_H-M   'P 1'
#
loop_
_entity.id
_entity.type
_entity.pdbx_description
1 polymer ?
#
loop_
_entity_poly.entity_id
_entity_poly.type
_entity_poly.pdbx_seq_one_letter_code
_entity_poly.pdbx_strand_id
1 'polypeptide(L)'
;MPPHPPAQITVAYSRHLDGLIAFSHGEQWRWAHAALAEAGFTKRDAGSFHTPGDSVPVAMTKLLPIARRHRASLQVSGRPYLGDVADQIAAHRSH
;
A
#
# COMPACT_ATOMS: atom_id res chain seq x y z
N MET A 1 -5.84 7.97 23.72
CA MET A 1 -5.36 7.77 22.34
C MET A 1 -4.72 6.39 22.28
N PRO A 2 -5.11 5.48 21.37
CA PRO A 2 -4.32 4.27 21.16
C PRO A 2 -2.92 4.71 20.69
N PRO A 3 -1.83 4.06 21.15
CA PRO A 3 -0.50 4.38 20.66
C PRO A 3 -0.53 4.15 19.16
N HIS A 4 -0.29 5.22 18.39
CA HIS A 4 -0.12 5.07 16.96
C HIS A 4 1.03 4.08 16.78
N PRO A 5 0.79 2.94 16.12
CA PRO A 5 1.85 1.96 15.91
C PRO A 5 2.97 2.68 15.15
N PRO A 6 4.22 2.50 15.59
CA PRO A 6 5.31 3.31 15.08
C PRO A 6 5.59 3.04 13.60
N ALA A 7 5.19 1.87 13.10
CA ALA A 7 5.18 1.51 11.68
C ALA A 7 3.74 1.40 11.19
N GLN A 8 3.42 2.10 10.10
CA GLN A 8 2.09 2.08 9.48
C GLN A 8 2.21 1.78 7.99
N ILE A 9 1.31 0.94 7.50
CA ILE A 9 1.20 0.54 6.10
C ILE A 9 -0.21 0.89 5.67
N THR A 10 -0.34 1.85 4.75
CA THR A 10 -1.62 2.12 4.09
C THR A 10 -1.64 1.40 2.77
N VAL A 11 -2.66 0.58 2.53
CA VAL A 11 -2.89 -0.08 1.23
C VAL A 11 -4.08 0.56 0.52
N ALA A 12 -3.95 0.75 -0.78
CA ALA A 12 -4.99 1.27 -1.66
C ALA A 12 -5.04 0.40 -2.91
N TYR A 13 -6.24 0.24 -3.47
CA TYR A 13 -6.41 -0.44 -4.74
C TYR A 13 -6.17 0.53 -5.90
N SER A 14 -5.42 0.11 -6.91
CA SER A 14 -5.26 0.83 -8.17
C SER A 14 -5.82 0.00 -9.31
N ARG A 15 -6.72 0.60 -10.09
CA ARG A 15 -7.30 -0.04 -11.27
C ARG A 15 -6.31 -0.04 -12.42
N HIS A 16 -5.52 1.02 -12.56
CA HIS A 16 -4.48 1.10 -13.60
C HIS A 16 -3.40 0.02 -13.51
N LEU A 17 -3.05 -0.40 -12.29
CA LEU A 17 -1.97 -1.36 -12.05
C LEU A 17 -2.49 -2.76 -11.71
N ASP A 18 -3.80 -2.98 -11.85
CA ASP A 18 -4.52 -4.22 -11.54
C ASP A 18 -4.00 -4.87 -10.24
N GLY A 19 -3.97 -4.10 -9.15
CA GLY A 19 -3.29 -4.55 -7.94
C GLY A 19 -3.35 -3.59 -6.75
N LEU A 20 -2.66 -4.00 -5.68
CA LEU A 20 -2.53 -3.20 -4.47
C LEU A 20 -1.29 -2.32 -4.51
N ILE A 21 -1.50 -1.06 -4.16
CA ILE A 21 -0.45 -0.10 -3.87
C ILE A 21 -0.37 0.09 -2.36
N ALA A 22 0.82 -0.02 -1.80
CA ALA A 22 1.07 0.17 -0.38
C ALA A 22 2.01 1.34 -0.12
N PHE A 23 1.81 2.00 1.03
CA PHE A 23 2.58 3.14 1.51
C PHE A 23 3.04 2.88 2.93
N SER A 24 4.37 2.78 3.11
CA SER A 24 4.97 2.75 4.44
C SER A 24 5.10 4.18 4.98
N HIS A 25 4.59 4.45 6.17
CA HIS A 25 4.69 5.73 6.86
C HIS A 25 4.75 5.54 8.39
N GLY A 26 5.02 6.62 9.12
CA GLY A 26 5.27 6.60 10.56
C GLY A 26 6.75 6.67 10.93
N GLU A 27 7.03 6.82 12.23
CA GLU A 27 8.39 7.01 12.76
C GLU A 27 9.32 5.82 12.48
N GLN A 28 8.77 4.61 12.41
CA GLN A 28 9.48 3.36 12.10
C GLN A 28 9.12 2.81 10.72
N TRP A 29 9.06 3.70 9.72
CA TRP A 29 8.80 3.34 8.32
C TRP A 29 9.68 2.21 7.77
N ARG A 30 10.89 2.00 8.33
CA ARG A 30 11.80 0.90 7.96
C ARG A 30 11.22 -0.48 8.23
N TRP A 31 10.46 -0.66 9.31
CA TRP A 31 9.78 -1.95 9.60
C TRP A 31 8.61 -2.18 8.64
N ALA A 32 7.86 -1.13 8.33
CA ALA A 32 6.82 -1.19 7.30
C ALA A 32 7.41 -1.53 5.92
N HIS A 33 8.58 -0.98 5.57
CA HIS A 33 9.30 -1.33 4.35
C HIS A 33 9.72 -2.81 4.35
N ALA A 34 10.34 -3.29 5.43
CA ALA A 34 10.77 -4.69 5.54
C ALA A 34 9.59 -5.65 5.41
N ALA A 35 8.46 -5.33 6.04
CA ALA A 35 7.23 -6.12 5.92
C ALA A 35 6.69 -6.17 4.48
N LEU A 36 6.74 -5.05 3.75
CA LEU A 36 6.32 -4.99 2.34
C LEU A 36 7.25 -5.81 1.44
N ALA A 37 8.56 -5.70 1.64
CA ALA A 37 9.54 -6.48 0.89
C ALA A 37 9.39 -8.00 1.15
N GLU A 38 9.20 -8.41 2.41
CA GLU A 38 8.98 -9.82 2.79
C GLU A 38 7.64 -10.35 2.25
N ALA A 39 6.63 -9.50 2.14
CA ALA A 39 5.33 -9.84 1.55
C ALA A 39 5.35 -9.92 0.01
N GLY A 40 6.49 -9.64 -0.63
CA GLY A 40 6.64 -9.71 -2.09
C GLY A 40 6.24 -8.42 -2.82
N PHE A 41 6.05 -7.32 -2.10
CA PHE A 41 5.83 -6.03 -2.76
C PHE A 41 7.15 -5.48 -3.30
N THR A 42 7.08 -4.96 -4.52
CA THR A 42 8.20 -4.28 -5.16
C THR A 42 8.07 -2.78 -4.95
N LYS A 43 9.16 -2.13 -4.53
CA LYS A 43 9.20 -0.67 -4.39
C LYS A 43 9.06 -0.03 -5.78
N ARG A 44 8.12 0.89 -5.89
CA ARG A 44 7.86 1.78 -7.03
C ARG A 44 8.32 3.20 -6.72
N ASP A 45 8.09 4.11 -7.67
CA ASP A 45 8.37 5.52 -7.54
C ASP A 45 7.68 6.17 -6.33
N ALA A 46 8.33 7.21 -5.82
CA ALA A 46 7.86 8.05 -4.71
C ALA A 46 7.60 7.30 -3.38
N GLY A 47 8.18 6.11 -3.17
CA GLY A 47 8.02 5.36 -1.92
C GLY A 47 6.70 4.56 -1.84
N SER A 48 6.02 4.42 -2.97
CA SER A 48 4.93 3.46 -3.12
C SER A 48 5.48 2.05 -3.35
N PHE A 49 4.68 1.05 -3.03
CA PHE A 49 4.99 -0.36 -3.22
C PHE A 49 3.86 -1.02 -3.98
N HIS A 50 4.16 -1.90 -4.93
CA HIS A 50 3.17 -2.59 -5.74
C HIS A 50 3.39 -4.10 -5.69
N THR A 51 2.31 -4.87 -5.68
CA THR A 51 2.35 -6.31 -5.85
C THR A 51 1.83 -6.68 -7.24
N PRO A 52 2.70 -7.10 -8.17
CA PRO A 52 2.26 -7.53 -9.49
C PRO A 52 1.70 -8.96 -9.42
N GLY A 53 0.49 -9.16 -9.93
CA GLY A 53 -0.06 -10.48 -10.25
C GLY A 53 -0.82 -11.21 -9.13
N ASP A 54 -0.80 -10.71 -7.89
CA ASP A 54 -1.67 -11.22 -6.83
C ASP A 54 -3.01 -10.47 -6.82
N SER A 55 -4.12 -11.20 -6.76
CA SER A 55 -5.42 -10.59 -6.42
C SER A 55 -5.34 -9.93 -5.05
N VAL A 56 -6.04 -8.81 -4.87
CA VAL A 56 -6.17 -8.06 -3.60
C VAL A 56 -6.28 -8.97 -2.37
N PRO A 57 -7.20 -9.96 -2.31
CA PRO A 57 -7.31 -10.85 -1.15
C PRO A 57 -6.04 -11.69 -0.89
N VAL A 58 -5.40 -12.21 -1.94
CA VAL A 58 -4.17 -13.02 -1.82
C VAL A 58 -3.03 -12.19 -1.25
N ALA A 59 -2.83 -10.97 -1.77
CA ALA A 59 -1.81 -10.05 -1.28
C ALA A 59 -2.08 -9.63 0.18
N MET A 60 -3.33 -9.39 0.56
CA MET A 60 -3.71 -9.08 1.95
C MET A 60 -3.45 -10.27 2.90
N THR A 61 -3.76 -11.50 2.47
CA THR A 61 -3.50 -12.71 3.27
C THR A 61 -2.01 -12.93 3.51
N LYS A 62 -1.14 -12.58 2.55
CA LYS A 62 0.32 -12.61 2.71
C LYS A 62 0.82 -11.47 3.62
N LEU A 63 0.30 -10.25 3.43
CA LEU A 63 0.77 -9.05 4.13
C LEU A 63 0.36 -9.01 5.61
N LEU A 64 -0.85 -9.45 5.95
CA LEU A 64 -1.39 -9.38 7.32
C LEU A 64 -0.52 -10.07 8.39
N PRO A 65 -0.07 -11.34 8.22
CA PRO A 65 0.79 -11.98 9.21
C PRO A 65 2.17 -11.31 9.31
N ILE A 66 2.72 -10.84 8.20
CA ILE A 66 4.03 -10.18 8.14
C ILE A 66 3.96 -8.81 8.82
N ALA A 67 2.95 -8.00 8.55
CA ALA A 67 2.73 -6.72 9.20
C ALA A 67 2.62 -6.88 10.73
N ARG A 68 1.86 -7.88 11.20
CA ARG A 68 1.76 -8.22 12.63
C ARG A 68 3.10 -8.59 13.24
N ARG A 69 3.93 -9.37 12.53
CA ARG A 69 5.28 -9.75 12.96
C ARG A 69 6.19 -8.54 13.14
N HIS A 70 6.10 -7.57 12.23
CA HIS A 70 6.89 -6.33 12.25
C HIS A 70 6.27 -5.21 13.09
N ARG A 71 5.23 -5.51 13.90
CA ARG A 71 4.46 -4.52 14.68
C ARG A 71 3.99 -3.32 13.83
N ALA A 72 3.74 -3.57 12.55
CA ALA A 72 3.21 -2.59 11.62
C ALA A 72 1.68 -2.67 11.61
N SER A 73 1.01 -1.53 11.66
CA SER A 73 -0.44 -1.49 11.46
C SER A 73 -0.76 -1.41 9.99
N LEU A 74 -1.72 -2.21 9.57
CA LEU A 74 -2.22 -2.23 8.21
C LEU A 74 -3.55 -1.49 8.17
N GLN A 75 -3.60 -0.42 7.39
CA GLN A 75 -4.81 0.35 7.16
C GLN A 75 -5.20 0.22 5.68
N VAL A 76 -6.41 -0.24 5.43
CA VAL A 76 -6.97 -0.28 4.07
C VAL A 76 -7.64 1.06 3.81
N SER A 77 -7.11 1.81 2.85
CA SER A 77 -7.77 3.02 2.37
C SER A 77 -8.96 2.60 1.50
N GLY A 78 -10.17 2.97 1.93
CA GLY A 78 -11.38 2.81 1.13
C GLY A 78 -11.47 3.80 -0.04
N ARG A 79 -10.49 4.71 -0.19
CA ARG A 79 -10.40 5.64 -1.31
C ARG A 79 -9.51 5.06 -2.41
N PRO A 80 -9.90 5.21 -3.70
CA PRO A 80 -9.03 4.84 -4.82
C PRO A 80 -7.70 5.59 -4.73
N TYR A 81 -6.62 4.93 -5.13
CA TYR A 81 -5.30 5.54 -5.12
C TYR A 81 -5.32 6.87 -5.90
N LEU A 82 -4.83 7.96 -5.31
CA LEU A 82 -4.86 9.29 -5.93
C LEU A 82 -4.15 9.35 -7.29
N GLY A 83 -3.19 8.45 -7.57
CA GLY A 83 -2.60 8.32 -8.91
C GLY A 83 -3.61 7.87 -9.98
N ASP A 84 -4.56 7.00 -9.60
CA ASP A 84 -5.69 6.55 -10.44
C ASP A 84 -6.68 7.71 -10.66
N VAL A 85 -6.90 8.52 -9.62
CA VAL A 85 -7.77 9.71 -9.70
C VAL A 85 -7.10 10.82 -10.50
N ALA A 86 -5.78 10.99 -10.41
CA ALA A 86 -5.03 11.96 -11.20
C ALA A 86 -5.06 11.61 -12.69
N ASP A 87 -4.97 10.33 -13.06
CA ASP A 87 -5.14 9.86 -14.43
C ASP A 87 -6.58 10.12 -14.93
N GLN A 88 -7.59 9.84 -14.09
CA GLN A 88 -8.98 10.14 -14.40
C GLN A 88 -9.26 11.66 -14.54
N ILE A 89 -8.62 12.50 -13.74
CA ILE A 89 -8.75 13.97 -13.84
C ILE A 89 -8.00 14.49 -15.08
N ALA A 90 -6.84 13.91 -15.42
CA ALA A 90 -6.11 14.23 -16.64
C ALA A 90 -6.94 13.85 -17.89
N ALA A 91 -7.61 12.69 -17.86
CA ALA A 91 -8.52 12.26 -18.92
C ALA A 91 -9.76 13.16 -19.06
N HIS A 92 -10.19 13.85 -18.00
CA HIS A 92 -11.34 14.75 -18.03
C HIS A 92 -11.02 16.20 -18.45
N ARG A 93 -9.76 16.52 -18.79
CA ARG A 93 -9.37 17.85 -19.32
C ARG A 93 -9.19 17.89 -20.84
N SER A 94 -9.72 16.90 -21.56
CA SER A 94 -9.69 16.82 -23.03
C SER A 94 -11.09 16.82 -23.65
N HIS A 95 -11.98 17.70 -23.17
CA HIS A 95 -13.25 17.99 -23.84
C HIS A 95 -13.60 19.48 -23.71
#